data_AF-A0A075LX60-F1
#
_entry.id   AF-A0A075LX60-F1
#
_cell.length_a   1.000
_cell.length_b   1.000
_cell.length_c   1.000
_cell.angle_alpha   90.00
_cell.angle_beta   90.00
_cell.angle_gamma   90.00
#
_symmetry.space_group_name_H-M   'P 1'
#
loop_
_entity.id
_entity.type
_entity.pdbx_description
1 polymer ?
#
loop_
_entity_poly.entity_id
_entity_poly.type
_entity_poly.pdbx_seq_one_letter_code
_entity_poly.pdbx_strand_id
1 'polypeptide(L)'
;MTKIEEEKIAQYTQIHRLFRRVLEISFDLVIMVFLFFILYLTVYSIYLNFKLTYNITEPKLLVANVLVTIILIETYRILIIYLKQHRVSLTHILEVGIVALIQKLVVASDFKELDAIKLFAIAVLIFVLGYLYIKVGE
;
A
#
# COMPACT_ATOMS: atom_id res chain seq x y z
N MET A 1 30.79 -39.10 -20.53
CA MET A 1 29.94 -37.97 -20.08
C MET A 1 29.43 -38.30 -18.70
N THR A 2 29.87 -37.51 -17.73
CA THR A 2 30.26 -37.95 -16.38
C THR A 2 29.19 -37.64 -15.36
N LYS A 3 28.95 -38.58 -14.43
CA LYS A 3 28.09 -38.47 -13.21
C LYS A 3 28.21 -37.15 -12.42
N ILE A 4 29.31 -36.41 -12.63
CA ILE A 4 29.64 -35.12 -12.03
C ILE A 4 28.70 -33.99 -12.49
N GLU A 5 28.10 -34.08 -13.70
CA GLU A 5 27.16 -33.05 -14.19
C GLU A 5 25.75 -33.17 -13.59
N GLU A 6 25.26 -34.39 -13.33
CA GLU A 6 23.94 -34.61 -12.72
C GLU A 6 23.89 -34.15 -11.26
N GLU A 7 24.99 -34.32 -10.52
CA GLU A 7 25.11 -33.90 -9.11
C GLU A 7 25.09 -32.37 -8.95
N LYS A 8 25.72 -31.63 -9.88
CA LYS A 8 25.70 -30.16 -9.91
C LYS A 8 24.32 -29.58 -10.20
N ILE A 9 23.54 -30.19 -11.09
CA ILE A 9 22.20 -29.72 -11.46
C ILE A 9 21.19 -29.97 -10.32
N ALA A 10 21.34 -31.09 -9.62
CA ALA A 10 20.55 -31.39 -8.42
C ALA A 10 20.86 -30.40 -7.28
N GLN A 11 22.14 -30.05 -7.07
CA GLN A 11 22.56 -29.13 -6.02
C GLN A 11 22.16 -27.66 -6.30
N TYR A 12 22.23 -27.20 -7.56
CA TYR A 12 21.76 -25.87 -7.97
C TYR A 12 20.25 -25.67 -7.71
N THR A 13 19.47 -26.73 -7.89
CA THR A 13 18.02 -26.70 -7.68
C THR A 13 17.65 -26.64 -6.20
N GLN A 14 18.47 -27.20 -5.30
CA GLN A 14 18.20 -27.20 -3.86
C GLN A 14 18.57 -25.89 -3.16
N ILE A 15 19.68 -25.27 -3.55
CA ILE A 15 20.08 -23.96 -3.01
C ILE A 15 19.01 -22.92 -3.35
N HIS A 16 18.46 -22.95 -4.56
CA HIS A 16 17.39 -22.03 -4.95
C HIS A 16 16.10 -22.23 -4.13
N ARG A 17 15.76 -23.48 -3.75
CA ARG A 17 14.60 -23.77 -2.88
C ARG A 17 14.82 -23.32 -1.43
N LEU A 18 16.04 -23.51 -0.90
CA LEU A 18 16.39 -23.05 0.45
C LEU A 18 16.41 -21.52 0.52
N PHE A 19 17.02 -20.87 -0.46
CA PHE A 19 17.07 -19.41 -0.53
C PHE A 19 15.67 -18.80 -0.63
N ARG A 20 14.78 -19.39 -1.46
CA ARG A 20 13.38 -18.99 -1.57
C ARG A 20 12.63 -19.14 -0.24
N ARG A 21 12.80 -20.27 0.46
CA ARG A 21 12.14 -20.53 1.75
C ARG A 21 12.61 -19.57 2.85
N VAL A 22 13.90 -19.26 2.90
CA VAL A 22 14.45 -18.29 3.87
C VAL A 22 13.95 -16.88 3.57
N LEU A 23 13.93 -16.46 2.31
CA LEU A 23 13.38 -15.16 1.91
C LEU A 23 11.89 -15.04 2.28
N GLU A 24 11.11 -16.08 2.02
CA GLU A 24 9.67 -16.11 2.32
C GLU A 24 9.41 -15.93 3.82
N ILE A 25 10.16 -16.64 4.68
CA ILE A 25 10.07 -16.50 6.15
C ILE A 25 10.49 -15.08 6.61
N SER A 26 11.58 -14.54 6.05
CA SER A 26 12.02 -13.18 6.40
C SER A 26 11.01 -12.11 5.98
N PHE A 27 10.43 -12.24 4.79
CA PHE A 27 9.39 -11.34 4.32
C PHE A 27 8.13 -11.42 5.18
N ASP A 28 7.69 -12.63 5.52
CA ASP A 28 6.50 -12.82 6.36
C ASP A 28 6.67 -12.20 7.75
N LEU A 29 7.86 -12.36 8.35
CA LEU A 29 8.21 -11.70 9.62
C LEU A 29 8.21 -10.17 9.49
N VAL A 30 8.83 -9.63 8.44
CA VAL A 30 8.85 -8.17 8.20
C VAL A 30 7.43 -7.63 8.04
N ILE A 31 6.58 -8.31 7.26
CA ILE A 31 5.20 -7.88 7.04
C ILE A 31 4.39 -7.98 8.34
N MET A 32 4.60 -9.02 9.14
CA MET A 32 3.94 -9.16 10.45
C MET A 32 4.31 -7.99 11.38
N VAL A 33 5.60 -7.68 11.53
CA VAL A 33 6.06 -6.54 12.34
C VAL A 33 5.51 -5.22 11.79
N PHE A 34 5.50 -5.06 10.47
CA PHE A 34 5.01 -3.85 9.82
C PHE A 34 3.49 -3.70 9.99
N LEU A 35 2.71 -4.77 9.94
CA LEU A 35 1.27 -4.75 10.26
C LEU A 35 1.02 -4.26 11.67
N PHE A 36 1.73 -4.80 12.67
CA PHE A 36 1.58 -4.38 14.06
C PHE A 36 1.97 -2.92 14.24
N PHE A 37 3.04 -2.48 13.56
CA PHE A 37 3.48 -1.10 13.59
C PHE A 37 2.45 -0.13 12.99
N ILE A 38 1.91 -0.44 11.82
CA ILE A 38 0.87 0.38 11.17
C ILE A 38 -0.41 0.38 12.01
N LEU A 39 -0.81 -0.76 12.58
CA LEU A 39 -1.96 -0.84 13.48
C LEU A 39 -1.78 0.08 14.70
N TYR A 40 -0.61 0.02 15.35
CA TYR A 40 -0.27 0.89 16.47
C TYR A 40 -0.37 2.37 16.10
N LEU A 41 0.25 2.77 14.97
CA LEU A 41 0.17 4.14 14.48
C LEU A 41 -1.26 4.58 14.16
N THR A 42 -2.09 3.67 13.63
CA THR A 42 -3.50 3.95 13.31
C THR A 42 -4.27 4.28 14.57
N VAL A 43 -4.14 3.45 15.61
CA VAL A 43 -4.78 3.67 16.91
C VAL A 43 -4.28 4.96 17.56
N TYR A 44 -2.97 5.22 17.49
CA TYR A 44 -2.38 6.45 17.99
C TYR A 44 -2.93 7.69 17.27
N SER A 45 -3.07 7.62 15.95
CA SER A 45 -3.64 8.69 15.13
C SER A 45 -5.10 8.96 15.49
N ILE A 46 -5.92 7.92 15.71
CA ILE A 46 -7.31 8.06 16.18
C ILE A 46 -7.35 8.75 17.55
N TYR A 47 -6.50 8.34 18.48
CA TYR A 47 -6.40 8.96 19.81
C TYR A 47 -6.04 10.45 19.71
N LEU A 48 -5.08 10.80 18.85
CA LEU A 48 -4.67 12.19 18.64
C LEU A 48 -5.82 13.03 18.05
N ASN A 49 -6.55 12.50 17.07
CA ASN A 49 -7.73 13.15 16.50
C ASN A 49 -8.83 13.40 17.54
N PHE A 50 -9.07 12.44 18.44
CA PHE A 50 -10.04 12.60 19.52
C PHE A 50 -9.62 13.72 20.49
N LYS A 51 -8.34 13.76 20.88
CA LYS A 51 -7.78 14.81 21.74
C LYS A 51 -7.85 16.20 21.09
N LEU A 52 -7.55 16.29 19.79
CA LEU A 52 -7.61 17.53 19.01
C LEU A 52 -9.04 18.00 18.72
N THR A 53 -10.02 17.10 18.70
CA THR A 53 -11.44 17.48 18.56
C THR A 53 -11.94 18.21 19.81
N TYR A 54 -11.42 17.83 20.98
CA TYR A 54 -11.82 18.42 22.27
C TYR A 54 -11.20 19.80 22.52
N ASN A 55 -10.00 20.04 22.00
CA ASN A 55 -9.35 21.35 21.99
C ASN A 55 -9.54 21.98 20.61
N ILE A 56 -10.55 22.84 20.45
CA ILE A 56 -10.86 23.55 19.20
C ILE A 56 -9.70 24.49 18.84
N THR A 57 -8.61 23.96 18.29
CA THR A 57 -7.39 24.73 18.06
C THR A 57 -7.22 25.15 16.61
N GLU A 58 -7.70 24.40 15.61
CA GLU A 58 -7.74 24.86 14.20
C GLU A 58 -8.40 23.78 13.31
N PRO A 59 -9.45 24.09 12.53
CA PRO A 59 -10.13 23.10 11.70
C PRO A 59 -9.23 22.50 10.61
N LYS A 60 -8.25 23.26 10.11
CA LYS A 60 -7.27 22.78 9.12
C LYS A 60 -6.41 21.63 9.67
N LEU A 61 -5.98 21.75 10.93
CA LEU A 61 -5.15 20.74 11.60
C LEU A 61 -5.93 19.45 11.86
N LEU A 62 -7.22 19.57 12.19
CA LEU A 62 -8.09 18.42 12.41
C LEU A 62 -8.30 17.62 11.12
N VAL A 63 -8.60 18.30 10.00
CA VAL A 63 -8.74 17.65 8.69
C VAL A 63 -7.46 16.94 8.27
N ALA A 64 -6.30 17.57 8.45
CA ALA A 64 -5.01 16.95 8.14
C ALA A 64 -4.76 15.67 8.96
N ASN A 65 -5.06 15.68 10.26
CA ASN A 65 -4.87 14.50 11.12
C ASN A 65 -5.87 13.38 10.80
N VAL A 66 -7.11 13.70 10.44
CA VAL A 66 -8.09 12.71 9.98
C VAL A 66 -7.61 12.06 8.68
N LEU A 67 -7.12 12.86 7.72
CA LEU A 67 -6.59 12.34 6.47
C LEU A 67 -5.41 11.38 6.69
N VAL A 68 -4.50 11.73 7.61
CA VAL A 68 -3.41 10.83 8.03
C VAL A 68 -3.98 9.53 8.58
N THR A 69 -4.98 9.57 9.47
CA THR A 69 -5.63 8.35 9.97
C THR A 69 -6.19 7.49 8.84
N ILE A 70 -6.89 8.09 7.86
CA ILE A 70 -7.43 7.34 6.72
C ILE A 70 -6.27 6.72 5.92
N ILE A 71 -5.12 7.38 5.75
CA ILE A 71 -3.98 6.83 4.99
C ILE A 71 -3.45 5.58 5.68
N LEU A 72 -3.34 5.63 7.01
CA LEU A 72 -2.85 4.52 7.79
C LEU A 72 -3.80 3.32 7.72
N ILE A 73 -5.11 3.56 7.83
CA ILE A 73 -6.14 2.53 7.66
C ILE A 73 -6.07 1.90 6.27
N GLU A 74 -5.93 2.73 5.24
CA GLU A 74 -5.84 2.27 3.85
C GLU A 74 -4.59 1.40 3.67
N THR A 75 -3.42 1.89 4.08
CA THR A 75 -2.14 1.16 4.03
C THR A 75 -2.23 -0.19 4.75
N TYR A 76 -2.85 -0.23 5.93
CA TYR A 76 -3.11 -1.46 6.66
C TYR A 76 -3.95 -2.45 5.84
N ARG A 77 -5.01 -1.96 5.17
CA ARG A 77 -5.86 -2.78 4.31
C ARG A 77 -5.09 -3.38 3.14
N ILE A 78 -4.27 -2.57 2.44
CA ILE A 78 -3.41 -3.06 1.33
C ILE A 78 -2.52 -4.20 1.83
N LEU A 79 -1.91 -4.01 2.99
CA LEU A 79 -0.96 -4.95 3.58
C LEU A 79 -1.63 -6.28 3.96
N ILE A 80 -2.85 -6.23 4.50
CA ILE A 80 -3.65 -7.45 4.76
C ILE A 80 -4.01 -8.16 3.45
N ILE A 81 -4.45 -7.43 2.43
CA ILE A 81 -4.81 -8.01 1.12
C ILE A 81 -3.59 -8.72 0.52
N TYR A 82 -2.42 -8.09 0.62
CA TYR A 82 -1.15 -8.66 0.17
C TYR A 82 -0.85 -10.01 0.86
N LEU A 83 -0.94 -10.05 2.20
CA LEU A 83 -0.73 -11.30 2.96
C LEU A 83 -1.74 -12.38 2.63
N LYS A 84 -3.01 -12.01 2.44
CA LYS A 84 -4.07 -12.99 2.23
C LYS A 84 -3.98 -13.69 0.88
N GLN A 85 -3.52 -12.99 -0.16
CA GLN A 85 -3.65 -13.50 -1.52
C GLN A 85 -2.36 -14.09 -2.09
N HIS A 86 -1.13 -13.67 -1.69
CA HIS A 86 0.17 -14.05 -2.30
C HIS A 86 0.26 -13.95 -3.86
N ARG A 87 -0.87 -13.66 -4.54
CA ARG A 87 -1.23 -13.56 -5.95
C ARG A 87 -2.43 -12.60 -5.98
N VAL A 88 -2.17 -11.30 -5.83
CA VAL A 88 -3.23 -10.31 -5.78
C VAL A 88 -3.87 -10.22 -7.17
N SER A 89 -5.19 -10.38 -7.26
CA SER A 89 -5.91 -10.15 -8.52
C SER A 89 -5.66 -8.71 -8.98
N LEU A 90 -5.38 -8.53 -10.27
CA LEU A 90 -5.03 -7.22 -10.84
C LEU A 90 -6.13 -6.18 -10.52
N THR A 91 -7.39 -6.61 -10.48
CA THR A 91 -8.55 -5.78 -10.12
C THR A 91 -8.44 -5.22 -8.70
N HIS A 92 -8.01 -6.02 -7.71
CA HIS A 92 -7.85 -5.56 -6.32
C HIS A 92 -6.69 -4.57 -6.18
N ILE A 93 -5.59 -4.78 -6.93
CA ILE A 93 -4.48 -3.82 -6.97
C ILE A 93 -4.95 -2.49 -7.54
N LEU A 94 -5.75 -2.51 -8.62
CA LEU A 94 -6.27 -1.30 -9.26
C LEU A 94 -7.23 -0.54 -8.35
N GLU A 95 -8.17 -1.22 -7.69
CA GLU A 95 -9.09 -0.59 -6.74
C GLU A 95 -8.35 0.14 -5.63
N VAL A 96 -7.42 -0.56 -4.99
CA VAL A 96 -6.59 -0.02 -3.92
C VAL A 96 -5.69 1.11 -4.43
N GLY A 97 -5.12 0.98 -5.62
CA GLY A 97 -4.29 2.00 -6.25
C GLY A 97 -5.06 3.29 -6.54
N ILE A 98 -6.30 3.19 -7.02
CA ILE A 98 -7.19 4.32 -7.24
C ILE A 98 -7.49 5.04 -5.92
N VAL A 99 -7.89 4.29 -4.88
CA VAL A 99 -8.18 4.86 -3.55
C VAL A 99 -6.96 5.57 -2.98
N ALA A 100 -5.78 4.94 -3.06
CA ALA A 100 -4.53 5.53 -2.59
C ALA A 100 -4.14 6.79 -3.37
N LEU A 101 -4.38 6.84 -4.69
CA LEU A 101 -4.14 8.03 -5.50
C LEU A 101 -5.07 9.18 -5.13
N ILE A 102 -6.37 8.92 -5.00
CA ILE A 102 -7.35 9.91 -4.55
C ILE A 102 -6.93 10.48 -3.19
N GLN A 103 -6.56 9.62 -2.26
CA GLN A 103 -6.14 10.03 -0.94
C GLN A 103 -4.84 10.84 -0.95
N LYS A 104 -3.84 10.41 -1.72
CA LYS A 104 -2.59 11.15 -1.90
C LYS A 104 -2.86 12.53 -2.48
N LEU A 105 -3.83 12.67 -3.39
CA LEU A 105 -4.24 13.97 -3.89
C LEU A 105 -4.85 14.81 -2.79
N VAL A 106 -5.78 14.28 -2.01
CA VAL A 106 -6.40 15.04 -0.92
C VAL A 106 -5.37 15.52 0.11
N VAL A 107 -4.29 14.76 0.36
CA VAL A 107 -3.23 15.14 1.30
C VAL A 107 -2.15 16.03 0.70
N ALA A 108 -1.72 15.78 -0.53
CA ALA A 108 -0.66 16.56 -1.19
C ALA A 108 -1.17 17.89 -1.79
N SER A 109 -2.49 18.03 -1.95
CA SER A 109 -3.09 19.26 -2.46
C SER A 109 -3.17 20.30 -1.35
N ASP A 110 -2.07 21.03 -1.11
CA ASP A 110 -2.25 22.40 -0.66
C ASP A 110 -2.76 23.16 -1.89
N PHE A 111 -4.06 23.47 -1.93
CA PHE A 111 -4.76 24.06 -3.09
C PHE A 111 -4.14 25.37 -3.61
N LYS A 112 -3.16 25.91 -2.90
CA LYS A 112 -2.38 27.10 -3.26
C LYS A 112 -1.23 26.84 -4.25
N GLU A 113 -0.68 25.63 -4.34
CA GLU A 113 0.47 25.30 -5.23
C GLU A 113 0.11 24.42 -6.43
N LEU A 114 -1.18 24.12 -6.58
CA LEU A 114 -1.69 23.32 -7.69
C LEU A 114 -1.85 24.17 -8.95
N ASP A 115 -0.86 24.05 -9.83
CA ASP A 115 -0.93 24.58 -11.19
C ASP A 115 -2.01 23.84 -12.02
N ALA A 116 -2.64 24.55 -12.96
CA ALA A 116 -3.74 24.04 -13.78
C ALA A 116 -3.33 22.78 -14.58
N ILE A 117 -2.06 22.72 -14.99
CA ILE A 117 -1.48 21.57 -15.70
C ILE A 117 -1.43 20.33 -14.80
N LYS A 118 -1.07 20.48 -13.51
CA LYS A 118 -1.01 19.37 -12.56
C LYS A 118 -2.40 18.80 -12.33
N LEU A 119 -3.40 19.66 -12.12
CA LEU A 119 -4.80 19.24 -11.96
C LEU A 119 -5.31 18.48 -13.17
N PHE A 120 -5.00 18.96 -14.38
CA PHE A 120 -5.39 18.29 -15.61
C PHE A 120 -4.71 16.90 -15.75
N ALA A 121 -3.41 16.81 -15.47
CA ALA A 121 -2.68 15.54 -15.52
C ALA A 121 -3.26 14.50 -14.53
N ILE A 122 -3.62 14.96 -13.33
CA ILE A 122 -4.26 14.14 -12.31
C ILE A 122 -5.64 13.63 -12.78
N ALA A 123 -6.46 14.52 -13.34
CA ALA A 123 -7.79 14.16 -13.85
C ALA A 123 -7.70 13.11 -14.96
N VAL A 124 -6.77 13.29 -15.91
CA VAL A 124 -6.51 12.31 -16.99
C VAL A 124 -6.05 10.98 -16.40
N LEU A 125 -5.16 10.99 -15.41
CA LEU A 125 -4.65 9.77 -14.78
C LEU A 125 -5.77 9.00 -14.05
N ILE A 126 -6.64 9.68 -13.29
CA ILE A 126 -7.80 9.06 -12.66
C ILE A 126 -8.76 8.49 -13.71
N PHE A 127 -9.00 9.23 -14.80
CA PHE A 127 -9.86 8.78 -15.89
C PHE A 127 -9.35 7.49 -16.55
N VAL A 128 -8.06 7.41 -16.84
CA VAL A 128 -7.42 6.22 -17.42
C VAL A 128 -7.51 5.02 -16.46
N LEU A 129 -7.26 5.24 -15.17
CA LEU A 129 -7.37 4.16 -14.17
C LEU A 129 -8.81 3.68 -14.01
N GLY A 130 -9.79 4.59 -14.00
CA GLY A 130 -11.21 4.23 -13.97
C GLY A 130 -11.64 3.43 -15.19
N TYR A 131 -11.17 3.82 -16.38
CA TYR A 131 -11.43 3.05 -17.61
C TYR A 131 -10.81 1.64 -17.56
N LEU A 132 -9.56 1.54 -17.09
CA LEU A 132 -8.89 0.25 -16.94
C LEU A 132 -9.61 -0.65 -15.94
N TYR A 133 -10.11 -0.09 -14.84
CA TYR A 133 -10.89 -0.82 -13.84
C TYR A 133 -12.14 -1.45 -14.45
N ILE A 134 -12.91 -0.69 -15.25
CA ILE A 134 -14.10 -1.21 -15.94
C ILE A 134 -13.72 -2.37 -16.88
N LYS A 135 -12.67 -2.19 -17.70
CA LYS A 135 -12.25 -3.19 -18.68
C LYS A 135 -11.69 -4.47 -18.05
N VAL A 136 -11.05 -4.38 -16.89
CA VAL A 136 -10.49 -5.52 -16.15
C VAL A 136 -11.54 -6.20 -15.27
N GLY A 137 -12.65 -5.50 -14.96
CA GLY A 137 -13.78 -6.03 -14.22
C GLY A 137 -14.79 -6.83 -15.05
N GLU A 138 -14.74 -6.73 -16.38
CA GLU A 138 -15.42 -7.61 -17.35
C GLU A 138 -14.63 -8.91 -17.58
#